data_AF-A0A2A6LXC2-F1
#
_entry.id   AF-A0A2A6LXC2-F1
#
_cell.length_a   1.000
_cell.length_b   1.000
_cell.length_c   1.000
_cell.angle_alpha   90.00
_cell.angle_beta   90.00
_cell.angle_gamma   90.00
#
_symmetry.space_group_name_H-M   'P 1'
#
loop_
_entity.id
_entity.type
_entity.pdbx_description
1 polymer ?
#
loop_
_entity_poly.entity_id
_entity_poly.type
_entity_poly.pdbx_seq_one_letter_code
_entity_poly.pdbx_strand_id
1 'polypeptide(L)'
;MTDDIAKTAATQTQVLALELGLTESAQKEIIQKHLVAMLAMERRDKWERIETAPKDRTPVIIAVPTKDRDDYIVGEAYFDPEHYGDGDWWWAGNSHGDYHDGPISDINYHGPTHWQHLPTAPEGGEQP
;
A
#
# COMPACT_ATOMS: atom_id res chain seq x y z
N MET A 1 1.24 -2.21 24.37
CA MET A 1 2.22 -3.04 23.62
C MET A 1 2.86 -2.27 22.48
N THR A 2 2.12 -1.45 21.72
CA THR A 2 2.66 -0.53 20.69
C THR A 2 3.57 0.57 21.26
N ASP A 3 3.25 1.10 22.45
CA ASP A 3 4.02 2.18 23.09
C ASP A 3 5.47 1.80 23.47
N ASP A 4 5.73 0.53 23.75
CA ASP A 4 7.07 0.05 24.13
C ASP A 4 7.99 -0.14 22.93
N ILE A 5 7.42 -0.51 21.78
CA ILE A 5 8.18 -0.66 20.52
C ILE A 5 8.62 0.71 20.02
N ALA A 6 7.72 1.69 20.02
CA ALA A 6 8.01 3.07 19.62
C ALA A 6 9.08 3.72 20.52
N LYS A 7 9.02 3.49 21.84
CA LYS A 7 10.05 3.98 22.78
C LYS A 7 11.40 3.30 22.56
N THR A 8 11.42 1.99 22.30
CA THR A 8 12.66 1.24 22.07
C THR A 8 13.35 1.68 20.78
N ALA A 9 12.60 1.84 19.69
CA ALA A 9 13.11 2.32 18.40
C ALA A 9 13.64 3.77 18.49
N ALA A 10 12.94 4.65 19.20
CA ALA A 10 13.40 6.02 19.43
C ALA A 10 14.71 6.07 20.22
N THR A 11 14.88 5.16 21.19
CA THR A 11 16.08 5.08 22.03
C THR A 11 17.29 4.56 21.24
N GLN A 12 17.10 3.50 20.42
CA GLN A 12 18.17 2.98 19.55
C GLN A 12 18.61 3.99 18.50
N THR A 13 17.67 4.75 17.93
CA THR A 13 17.97 5.80 16.94
C THR A 13 18.77 6.96 17.56
N GLN A 14 18.49 7.33 18.80
CA GLN A 14 19.25 8.36 19.52
C GLN A 14 20.69 7.93 19.82
N VAL A 15 20.90 6.68 20.23
CA VAL A 15 22.24 6.13 20.52
C VAL A 15 23.10 6.10 19.25
N LEU A 16 22.56 5.59 18.15
CA LEU A 16 23.28 5.51 16.87
C LEU A 16 23.64 6.90 16.32
N ALA A 17 22.78 7.90 16.53
CA ALA A 17 23.02 9.23 16.02
C ALA A 17 24.04 10.05 16.83
N LEU A 18 24.18 9.76 18.13
CA LEU A 18 25.28 10.24 18.97
C LEU A 18 26.62 9.63 18.53
N GLU A 19 26.64 8.33 18.20
CA GLU A 19 27.83 7.62 17.71
C GLU A 19 28.31 8.13 16.33
N LEU A 20 27.37 8.58 15.48
CA LEU A 20 27.65 9.11 14.16
C LEU A 20 27.93 10.63 14.13
N GLY A 21 27.93 11.31 15.29
CA GLY A 21 28.17 12.75 15.38
C GLY A 21 27.11 13.62 14.67
N LEU A 22 25.88 13.11 14.56
CA LEU A 22 24.80 13.81 13.88
C LEU A 22 24.31 14.98 14.71
N THR A 23 24.06 16.11 14.05
CA THR A 23 23.47 17.29 14.68
C THR A 23 22.05 16.99 15.18
N GLU A 24 21.56 17.72 16.18
CA GLU A 24 20.18 17.57 16.67
C GLU A 24 19.13 17.74 15.56
N SER A 25 19.41 18.56 14.54
CA SER A 25 18.53 18.72 13.38
C SER A 25 18.48 17.45 12.52
N ALA A 26 19.63 16.83 12.24
CA ALA A 26 19.70 15.57 11.52
C ALA A 26 19.05 14.42 12.31
N GLN A 27 19.24 14.40 13.64
CA GLN A 27 18.58 13.44 14.52
C GLN A 27 17.05 13.54 14.46
N LYS A 28 16.50 14.76 14.58
CA LYS A 28 15.05 15.00 14.48
C LYS A 28 14.51 14.59 13.11
N GLU A 29 15.23 14.90 12.03
CA GLU A 29 14.80 14.54 10.68
C GLU A 29 14.79 13.02 10.48
N ILE A 30 15.81 12.30 10.96
CA ILE A 30 15.88 10.83 10.89
C ILE A 30 14.76 10.20 11.71
N ILE A 31 14.55 10.64 12.95
CA ILE A 31 13.47 10.13 13.82
C ILE A 31 12.11 10.38 13.16
N GLN A 32 11.90 11.57 12.58
CA GLN A 32 10.66 11.89 11.88
C GLN A 32 10.44 10.99 10.66
N LYS A 33 11.45 10.84 9.80
CA LYS A 33 11.38 9.96 8.63
C LYS A 33 11.13 8.50 9.03
N HIS A 34 11.80 8.02 10.07
CA HIS A 34 11.65 6.65 10.56
C HIS A 34 10.27 6.40 11.17
N LEU A 35 9.73 7.35 11.95
CA LEU A 35 8.38 7.25 12.50
C LEU A 35 7.32 7.24 11.39
N VAL A 36 7.48 8.09 10.37
CA VAL A 36 6.59 8.10 9.20
C VAL A 36 6.66 6.77 8.44
N ALA A 37 7.85 6.21 8.25
CA ALA A 37 8.03 4.91 7.61
C ALA A 37 7.38 3.77 8.41
N MET A 38 7.58 3.71 9.73
CA MET A 38 6.95 2.70 10.60
C MET A 38 5.43 2.81 10.58
N LEU A 39 4.88 4.01 10.68
CA LEU A 39 3.43 4.22 10.58
C LEU A 39 2.87 3.84 9.20
N ALA A 40 3.64 4.09 8.13
CA ALA A 40 3.26 3.67 6.80
C ALA A 40 3.28 2.13 6.68
N MET A 41 4.28 1.45 7.25
CA MET A 41 4.35 -0.01 7.29
C MET A 41 3.19 -0.63 8.08
N GLU A 42 2.84 -0.08 9.25
CA GLU A 42 1.71 -0.57 10.06
C GLU A 42 0.32 -0.44 9.39
N ARG A 43 0.22 0.38 8.34
CA ARG A 43 -1.01 0.52 7.53
C ARG A 43 -1.02 -0.38 6.30
N ARG A 44 0.13 -0.83 5.79
CA ARG A 44 0.22 -1.59 4.53
C ARG A 44 -0.46 -2.95 4.59
N ASP A 45 -0.46 -3.60 5.75
CA ASP A 45 -1.04 -4.95 5.92
C ASP A 45 -2.53 -4.93 6.31
N LYS A 46 -3.19 -3.76 6.21
CA LYS A 46 -4.59 -3.61 6.62
C LYS A 46 -5.44 -3.29 5.41
N TRP A 47 -6.48 -4.10 5.24
CA TRP A 47 -7.58 -3.78 4.34
C TRP A 47 -8.29 -2.51 4.82
N GLU A 48 -8.31 -1.51 3.95
CA GLU A 48 -9.06 -0.28 4.11
C GLU A 48 -10.31 -0.31 3.23
N ARG A 49 -11.29 0.56 3.52
CA ARG A 49 -12.48 0.67 2.68
C ARG A 49 -12.14 1.32 1.34
N ILE A 50 -12.74 0.84 0.25
CA ILE A 50 -12.43 1.33 -1.11
C ILE A 50 -12.62 2.84 -1.29
N GLU A 51 -13.48 3.49 -0.51
CA GLU A 51 -13.70 4.94 -0.63
C GLU A 51 -12.49 5.77 -0.17
N THR A 52 -11.56 5.18 0.58
CA THR A 52 -10.30 5.83 1.00
C THR A 52 -9.14 5.58 0.04
N ALA A 53 -9.35 4.77 -0.99
CA ALA A 53 -8.29 4.37 -1.91
C ALA A 53 -7.78 5.55 -2.76
N PRO A 54 -6.48 5.57 -3.10
CA PRO A 54 -5.92 6.59 -3.96
C PRO A 54 -6.55 6.53 -5.36
N LYS A 55 -6.97 7.69 -5.87
CA LYS A 55 -7.58 7.85 -7.21
C LYS A 55 -6.65 8.53 -8.21
N ASP A 56 -5.36 8.60 -7.89
CA ASP A 56 -4.30 9.24 -8.67
C ASP A 56 -3.53 8.24 -9.55
N ARG A 57 -4.18 7.12 -9.93
CA ARG A 57 -3.58 5.98 -10.63
C ARG A 57 -2.49 5.22 -9.87
N THR A 58 -2.32 5.46 -8.56
CA THR A 58 -1.45 4.62 -7.73
C THR A 58 -1.94 3.16 -7.75
N PRO A 59 -1.09 2.19 -8.11
CA PRO A 59 -1.45 0.77 -8.04
C PRO A 59 -1.62 0.29 -6.61
N VAL A 60 -2.65 -0.53 -6.39
CA VAL A 60 -3.06 -1.08 -5.09
C VAL A 60 -3.53 -2.52 -5.26
N ILE A 61 -3.62 -3.27 -4.17
CA ILE A 61 -4.39 -4.51 -4.14
C ILE A 61 -5.82 -4.19 -3.74
N ILE A 62 -6.81 -4.71 -4.47
CA ILE A 62 -8.24 -4.55 -4.14
C ILE A 62 -8.90 -5.91 -3.89
N ALA A 63 -10.06 -5.87 -3.24
CA ALA A 63 -10.94 -7.02 -3.06
C ALA A 63 -12.32 -6.72 -3.66
N VAL A 64 -12.70 -7.53 -4.66
CA VAL A 64 -13.99 -7.46 -5.36
C VAL A 64 -14.84 -8.68 -4.96
N PRO A 65 -16.04 -8.51 -4.39
CA PRO A 65 -16.89 -9.65 -4.06
C PRO A 65 -17.21 -10.52 -5.28
N THR A 66 -17.24 -11.85 -5.10
CA THR A 66 -17.77 -12.78 -6.09
C THR A 66 -19.25 -12.51 -6.36
N LYS A 67 -19.79 -13.09 -7.44
CA LYS A 67 -21.22 -12.95 -7.82
C LYS A 67 -22.16 -13.16 -6.63
N ASP A 68 -21.91 -14.22 -5.86
CA ASP A 68 -22.76 -14.67 -4.76
C ASP A 68 -22.38 -14.04 -3.39
N ARG A 69 -21.35 -13.18 -3.37
CA ARG A 69 -20.84 -12.47 -2.17
C ARG A 69 -20.41 -13.38 -1.03
N ASP A 70 -19.94 -14.57 -1.37
CA ASP A 70 -19.42 -15.58 -0.45
C ASP A 70 -17.89 -15.58 -0.36
N ASP A 71 -17.21 -14.94 -1.31
CA ASP A 71 -15.75 -14.81 -1.35
C ASP A 71 -15.32 -13.51 -2.07
N TYR A 72 -14.02 -13.31 -2.20
CA TYR A 72 -13.41 -12.18 -2.90
C TYR A 72 -12.46 -12.61 -4.01
N ILE A 73 -12.53 -11.90 -5.13
CA ILE A 73 -11.46 -11.84 -6.12
C ILE A 73 -10.49 -10.76 -5.65
N VAL A 74 -9.24 -11.16 -5.38
CA VAL A 74 -8.18 -10.27 -4.88
C VAL A 74 -7.09 -10.15 -5.92
N GLY A 75 -6.67 -8.93 -6.23
CA GLY A 75 -5.65 -8.68 -7.23
C GLY A 75 -5.19 -7.23 -7.28
N GLU A 76 -4.17 -6.98 -8.10
CA GLU A 76 -3.65 -5.65 -8.36
C GLU A 76 -4.56 -4.86 -9.31
N ALA A 77 -4.83 -3.61 -8.94
CA ALA A 77 -5.65 -2.69 -9.71
C ALA A 77 -5.20 -1.25 -9.53
N TYR A 78 -5.70 -0.37 -10.38
CA TYR A 78 -5.57 1.07 -10.25
C TYR A 78 -6.89 1.76 -10.62
N PHE A 79 -7.11 2.98 -10.14
CA PHE A 79 -8.26 3.78 -10.54
C PHE A 79 -7.90 4.61 -11.77
N ASP A 80 -8.63 4.45 -12.87
CA ASP A 80 -8.55 5.36 -14.01
C ASP A 80 -9.65 6.43 -13.94
N PRO A 81 -9.29 7.69 -13.63
CA PRO A 81 -10.27 8.78 -13.52
C PRO A 81 -10.85 9.23 -14.86
N GLU A 82 -10.25 8.84 -15.99
CA GLU A 82 -10.69 9.27 -17.33
C GLU A 82 -11.73 8.33 -17.95
N HIS A 83 -11.96 7.15 -17.36
CA HIS A 83 -12.92 6.18 -17.86
C HIS A 83 -14.38 6.61 -17.60
N TYR A 84 -15.23 6.58 -18.64
CA TYR A 84 -16.66 6.94 -18.63
C TYR A 84 -17.07 8.27 -17.95
N GLY A 85 -16.14 9.18 -17.65
CA GLY A 85 -16.40 10.50 -17.08
C GLY A 85 -16.44 10.57 -15.54
N ASP A 86 -16.74 9.46 -14.86
CA ASP A 86 -16.77 9.36 -13.39
C ASP A 86 -15.62 8.48 -12.82
N GLY A 87 -14.82 7.88 -13.71
CA GLY A 87 -13.70 7.00 -13.42
C GLY A 87 -14.11 5.56 -13.04
N ASP A 88 -13.20 4.62 -13.23
CA ASP A 88 -13.41 3.21 -12.84
C ASP A 88 -12.14 2.56 -12.31
N TRP A 89 -12.30 1.47 -11.56
CA TRP A 89 -11.21 0.59 -11.18
C TRP A 89 -10.88 -0.37 -12.32
N TRP A 90 -9.59 -0.57 -12.55
CA TRP A 90 -9.06 -1.41 -13.61
C TRP A 90 -8.15 -2.46 -13.01
N TRP A 91 -8.37 -3.74 -13.31
CA TRP A 91 -7.35 -4.76 -13.00
C TRP A 91 -6.09 -4.47 -13.83
N ALA A 92 -4.93 -4.51 -13.18
CA ALA A 92 -3.67 -4.18 -13.83
C ALA A 92 -3.24 -5.20 -14.89
N GLY A 93 -3.68 -6.46 -14.76
CA GLY A 93 -3.26 -7.57 -15.60
C GLY A 93 -1.80 -7.95 -15.38
N ASN A 94 -1.47 -9.24 -15.38
CA ASN A 94 -0.11 -9.72 -15.12
C ASN A 94 0.39 -10.75 -16.16
N SER A 95 -0.44 -11.12 -17.14
CA SER A 95 -0.02 -12.01 -18.21
C SER A 95 -0.76 -11.78 -19.53
N HIS A 96 -0.16 -12.21 -20.63
CA HIS A 96 -0.71 -12.10 -21.99
C HIS A 96 -1.99 -12.95 -22.23
N GLY A 97 -2.42 -13.74 -21.24
CA GLY A 97 -3.62 -14.55 -21.28
C GLY A 97 -4.72 -14.04 -20.35
N ASP A 98 -4.49 -12.93 -19.65
CA ASP A 98 -5.44 -12.39 -18.68
C ASP A 98 -6.59 -11.73 -19.43
N TYR A 99 -7.67 -12.49 -19.66
CA TYR A 99 -8.95 -12.03 -20.20
C TYR A 99 -9.69 -11.02 -19.27
N HIS A 100 -8.97 -10.44 -18.30
CA HIS A 100 -9.51 -9.64 -17.20
C HIS A 100 -8.72 -8.34 -16.96
N ASP A 101 -7.84 -7.90 -17.86
CA ASP A 101 -7.20 -6.57 -17.87
C ASP A 101 -8.18 -5.45 -18.30
N GLY A 102 -9.38 -5.46 -17.71
CA GLY A 102 -10.53 -4.65 -18.09
C GLY A 102 -11.15 -3.88 -16.93
N PRO A 103 -12.01 -2.90 -17.23
CA PRO A 103 -12.65 -2.09 -16.20
C PRO A 103 -13.54 -3.01 -15.37
N ILE A 104 -13.39 -2.95 -14.05
CA ILE A 104 -14.02 -3.88 -13.12
C ILE A 104 -15.54 -3.83 -13.25
N SER A 105 -16.10 -2.65 -13.55
CA SER A 105 -17.53 -2.50 -13.81
C SER A 105 -18.05 -3.32 -14.99
N ASP A 106 -17.21 -3.61 -16.00
CA ASP A 106 -17.61 -4.36 -17.19
C ASP A 106 -17.46 -5.88 -17.02
N ILE A 107 -16.54 -6.33 -16.16
CA ILE A 107 -16.12 -7.74 -16.07
C ILE A 107 -16.48 -8.42 -14.76
N ASN A 108 -16.77 -7.67 -13.70
CA ASN A 108 -17.19 -8.20 -12.40
C ASN A 108 -18.66 -7.89 -12.11
N TYR A 109 -19.29 -8.75 -11.30
CA TYR A 109 -20.69 -8.55 -10.87
C TYR A 109 -20.86 -7.42 -9.84
N HIS A 110 -19.80 -7.11 -9.09
CA HIS A 110 -19.77 -6.06 -8.07
C HIS A 110 -18.49 -5.24 -8.24
N GLY A 111 -18.50 -4.02 -7.70
CA GLY A 111 -17.29 -3.20 -7.59
C GLY A 111 -16.39 -3.62 -6.41
N PRO A 112 -15.16 -3.10 -6.34
CA PRO A 112 -14.30 -3.32 -5.20
C PRO A 112 -14.89 -2.74 -3.92
N THR A 113 -14.59 -3.36 -2.79
CA THR A 113 -15.08 -2.95 -1.46
C THR A 113 -13.95 -2.60 -0.50
N HIS A 114 -12.78 -3.21 -0.69
CA HIS A 114 -11.60 -2.98 0.13
C HIS A 114 -10.36 -2.82 -0.74
N TRP A 115 -9.35 -2.16 -0.19
CA TRP A 115 -8.04 -2.02 -0.80
C TRP A 115 -6.92 -2.09 0.24
N GLN A 116 -5.69 -2.33 -0.22
CA GLN A 116 -4.46 -2.19 0.55
C GLN A 116 -3.32 -1.79 -0.39
N HIS A 117 -2.23 -1.28 0.15
CA HIS A 117 -1.04 -0.95 -0.64
C HIS A 117 -0.40 -2.21 -1.24
N LEU A 118 0.31 -2.03 -2.36
CA LEU A 118 1.24 -3.06 -2.82
C LEU A 118 2.32 -3.35 -1.75
N PRO A 119 2.78 -4.61 -1.65
CA PRO A 119 3.90 -4.94 -0.77
C PRO A 119 5.13 -4.12 -1.17
N THR A 120 5.95 -3.77 -0.18
CA THR A 120 7.24 -3.13 -0.45
C THR A 120 8.09 -4.05 -1.31
N ALA A 121 8.69 -3.51 -2.37
CA ALA A 121 9.70 -4.23 -3.13
C ALA A 121 10.80 -4.74 -2.17
N PRO A 122 11.35 -5.95 -2.37
CA PRO A 122 12.49 -6.40 -1.59
C PRO A 122 13.62 -5.38 -1.66
N GLU A 123 14.24 -5.07 -0.52
CA GLU A 123 15.49 -4.33 -0.53
C GLU A 123 16.51 -5.18 -1.29
N GLY A 124 17.14 -4.58 -2.32
CA GLY A 124 17.90 -5.31 -3.34
C GLY A 124 18.74 -6.45 -2.77
N GLY A 125 18.34 -7.68 -3.09
CA GLY A 125 19.17 -8.84 -2.83
C GLY A 125 20.50 -8.67 -3.54
N GLU A 126 21.59 -9.06 -2.87
CA GLU A 126 22.90 -9.20 -3.49
C GLU A 126 22.73 -9.80 -4.89
N GLN A 127 23.14 -9.04 -5.91
CA GLN A 127 23.26 -9.60 -7.25
C GLN A 127 24.16 -10.84 -7.14
N PRO A 128 23.74 -12.01 -7.67
CA PRO A 128 24.59 -13.18 -7.69
C PRO A 128 25.89 -12.94 -8.46
#